data_AF-A0A194X2Z2-F1
#
_entry.id   AF-A0A194X2Z2-F1
#
_cell.length_a   1.000
_cell.length_b   1.000
_cell.length_c   1.000
_cell.angle_alpha   90.00
_cell.angle_beta   90.00
_cell.angle_gamma   90.00
#
_symmetry.space_group_name_H-M   'P 1'
#
loop_
_entity.id
_entity.type
_entity.pdbx_description
1 polymer ?
#
loop_
_entity_poly.entity_id
_entity_poly.type
_entity_poly.pdbx_seq_one_letter_code
_entity_poly.pdbx_strand_id
1 'polypeptide(L)'
;MNKLPPELYLEIASIFETAVPYDPPRSAYPPTRTSYYKLIQQWFNKKPRPDVKNLRNLRLVSKAFNAAATVVLFRSTSARWWLGAACLRGQLNASIQNSILSPASPLPNKIKYLDIDFRHTGLRLLDYPPTNPRSPAHAESRELIYQLSNVLSSIPDLRSLSISTGTWTSHMEPVFYDSDDDVDIPAEPYAEDVDILAVSALMGQISLAFSAMTYPHLTELWLSLPCTHDFSMLGKSLPLFEQLKSLFLLVADETGPGGSLPVTGEPSRFSDEDDDMPSSNLQQQYPNKDYAAAMFEVVSRCTNLEILGLKCTHKLDDDLLSLNTSRLRCLSLHRMTISASKLIELLPPSTIARLWFESIELTSGTWADVFGHLQNCEKVEYINPSNCSYTRDGSSSHLILWARGPWKDSENVWSTHRPDQSSLVGLVEGIIDKWGGRENYPSLDMEQSMLPSESTDSSEDSEDSEDSEESEDSDDSDDSEDSENSEDSEDSEDSDDSEDSEDSENSKDSEDSE
;
A
#
# COMPACT_ATOMS: atom_id res chain seq x y z
N MET A 1 0.72 -51.09 -18.97
CA MET A 1 0.40 -49.89 -18.17
C MET A 1 -0.62 -49.08 -18.94
N ASN A 2 -1.85 -49.03 -18.45
CA ASN A 2 -2.95 -48.36 -19.15
C ASN A 2 -2.71 -46.85 -19.09
N LYS A 3 -2.59 -46.21 -20.26
CA LYS A 3 -2.57 -44.75 -20.36
C LYS A 3 -3.95 -44.27 -19.88
N LEU A 4 -3.99 -43.25 -19.02
CA LEU A 4 -5.24 -42.55 -18.72
C LEU A 4 -5.86 -42.05 -20.04
N PRO A 5 -7.20 -42.05 -20.15
CA PRO A 5 -7.90 -41.40 -21.25
C PRO A 5 -7.48 -39.92 -21.39
N PRO A 6 -7.30 -39.39 -22.62
CA PRO A 6 -6.98 -37.99 -22.89
C PRO A 6 -7.88 -36.98 -22.17
N GLU A 7 -9.15 -37.32 -21.99
CA GLU A 7 -10.18 -36.47 -21.39
C GLU A 7 -9.89 -36.20 -19.91
N LEU A 8 -9.41 -37.21 -19.17
CA LEU A 8 -9.03 -37.07 -17.76
C LEU A 8 -7.80 -36.16 -17.59
N TYR A 9 -6.90 -36.11 -18.57
CA TYR A 9 -5.78 -35.16 -18.52
C TYR A 9 -6.24 -33.71 -18.70
N LEU A 10 -7.24 -33.47 -19.55
CA LEU A 10 -7.81 -32.14 -19.75
C LEU A 10 -8.61 -31.68 -18.53
N GLU A 11 -9.35 -32.58 -17.90
CA GLU A 11 -10.10 -32.29 -16.67
C GLU A 11 -9.15 -31.97 -15.50
N ILE A 12 -8.11 -32.78 -15.31
CA ILE A 12 -7.05 -32.52 -14.34
C ILE A 12 -6.37 -31.18 -14.65
N ALA A 13 -6.03 -30.90 -15.91
CA ALA A 13 -5.43 -29.63 -16.32
C ALA A 13 -6.34 -28.43 -16.03
N SER A 14 -7.64 -28.54 -16.28
CA SER A 14 -8.64 -27.50 -16.01
C SER A 14 -8.76 -27.18 -14.52
N ILE A 15 -8.70 -28.20 -13.65
CA ILE A 15 -8.69 -28.03 -12.18
C ILE A 15 -7.47 -27.21 -11.72
N PHE A 16 -6.32 -27.37 -12.38
CA PHE A 16 -5.11 -26.59 -12.06
C PHE A 16 -5.03 -25.23 -12.76
N GLU A 17 -5.54 -25.10 -13.99
CA GLU A 17 -5.62 -23.80 -14.69
C GLU A 17 -6.58 -22.85 -13.99
N THR A 18 -7.56 -23.39 -13.26
CA THR A 18 -8.40 -22.62 -12.36
C THR A 18 -7.68 -22.37 -11.02
N ALA A 19 -7.01 -23.34 -10.42
CA ALA A 19 -6.38 -23.15 -9.12
C ALA A 19 -4.98 -22.48 -9.20
N VAL A 20 -4.91 -21.17 -8.91
CA VAL A 20 -3.63 -20.47 -8.73
C VAL A 20 -2.92 -21.03 -7.48
N PRO A 21 -1.69 -21.56 -7.58
CA PRO A 21 -0.95 -22.05 -6.41
C PRO A 21 -0.70 -20.90 -5.44
N TYR A 22 -1.30 -21.00 -4.26
CA TYR A 22 -1.01 -20.16 -3.11
C TYR A 22 0.26 -20.67 -2.43
N ASP A 23 1.29 -19.83 -2.34
CA ASP A 23 2.36 -20.00 -1.34
C ASP A 23 2.18 -18.84 -0.35
N PRO A 24 1.72 -19.10 0.89
CA PRO A 24 1.69 -18.05 1.90
C PRO A 24 3.10 -17.48 2.04
N PRO A 25 3.27 -16.15 2.22
CA PRO A 25 4.57 -15.64 2.65
C PRO A 25 4.95 -16.38 3.93
N ARG A 26 5.99 -17.23 3.85
CA ARG A 26 6.49 -18.04 4.97
C ARG A 26 7.27 -17.20 6.01
N SER A 27 7.27 -15.88 5.91
CA SER A 27 7.96 -15.03 6.86
C SER A 27 7.14 -14.89 8.13
N ALA A 28 7.76 -15.15 9.28
CA ALA A 28 7.25 -14.85 10.62
C ALA A 28 7.12 -13.35 10.92
N TYR A 29 7.16 -12.51 9.88
CA TYR A 29 6.97 -11.07 9.97
C TYR A 29 5.54 -10.76 9.52
N PRO A 30 4.83 -9.83 10.20
CA PRO A 30 3.51 -9.41 9.78
C PRO A 30 3.58 -9.03 8.29
N PRO A 31 2.58 -9.40 7.48
CA PRO A 31 2.49 -8.94 6.11
C PRO A 31 2.75 -7.42 6.10
N THR A 32 3.79 -6.96 5.37
CA THR A 32 3.98 -5.51 5.14
C THR A 32 2.66 -4.94 4.62
N ARG A 33 2.26 -3.70 4.93
CA ARG A 33 0.92 -3.17 4.59
C ARG A 33 0.49 -3.45 3.13
N THR A 34 1.43 -3.47 2.18
CA THR A 34 1.24 -3.85 0.77
C THR A 34 0.79 -5.29 0.50
N SER A 35 1.03 -6.22 1.41
CA SER A 35 0.66 -7.64 1.28
C SER A 35 -0.75 -7.97 1.73
N TYR A 36 -1.44 -7.07 2.47
CA TYR A 36 -2.88 -7.19 2.73
C TYR A 36 -3.68 -7.11 1.43
N TYR A 37 -3.27 -6.28 0.49
CA TYR A 37 -3.94 -6.17 -0.80
C TYR A 37 -3.85 -7.47 -1.62
N LYS A 38 -2.64 -8.10 -1.67
CA LYS A 38 -2.47 -9.45 -2.24
C LYS A 38 -3.32 -10.47 -1.48
N LEU A 39 -3.37 -10.38 -0.15
CA LEU A 39 -4.13 -11.28 0.72
C LEU A 39 -5.63 -11.23 0.40
N ILE A 40 -6.18 -10.03 0.24
CA ILE A 40 -7.58 -9.75 -0.09
C ILE A 40 -7.88 -10.25 -1.50
N GLN A 41 -7.14 -9.81 -2.51
CA GLN A 41 -7.32 -10.34 -3.86
C GLN A 41 -7.28 -11.87 -3.89
N GLN A 42 -6.42 -12.50 -3.10
CA GLN A 42 -6.32 -13.96 -2.98
C GLN A 42 -7.44 -14.60 -2.17
N TRP A 43 -7.92 -13.95 -1.11
CA TRP A 43 -9.06 -14.40 -0.30
C TRP A 43 -10.37 -14.37 -1.08
N PHE A 44 -10.55 -13.34 -1.90
CA PHE A 44 -11.78 -13.12 -2.63
C PHE A 44 -11.74 -13.66 -4.08
N ASN A 45 -10.55 -14.02 -4.59
CA ASN A 45 -10.39 -14.86 -5.79
C ASN A 45 -10.14 -16.33 -5.42
N LYS A 46 -10.61 -16.80 -4.26
CA LYS A 46 -10.58 -18.22 -3.82
C LYS A 46 -11.23 -19.10 -4.88
N LYS A 47 -10.46 -19.51 -5.87
CA LYS A 47 -10.66 -20.79 -6.54
C LYS A 47 -10.17 -21.88 -5.57
N PRO A 48 -10.82 -23.04 -5.54
CA PRO A 48 -10.53 -24.08 -4.55
C PRO A 48 -9.03 -24.38 -4.53
N ARG A 49 -8.45 -24.43 -3.32
CA ARG A 49 -7.07 -24.84 -3.14
C ARG A 49 -6.91 -26.23 -3.76
N PRO A 50 -5.89 -26.46 -4.60
CA PRO A 50 -5.52 -27.83 -4.91
C PRO A 50 -5.12 -28.48 -3.59
N ASP A 51 -5.72 -29.62 -3.22
CA ASP A 51 -5.32 -30.35 -2.02
C ASP A 51 -3.89 -30.85 -2.19
N VAL A 52 -2.92 -30.05 -1.74
CA VAL A 52 -1.48 -30.27 -1.90
C VAL A 52 -1.06 -31.63 -1.33
N LYS A 53 -1.76 -32.12 -0.30
CA LYS A 53 -1.49 -33.42 0.32
C LYS A 53 -1.95 -34.55 -0.59
N ASN A 54 -3.16 -34.47 -1.14
CA ASN A 54 -3.65 -35.40 -2.14
C ASN A 54 -2.88 -35.33 -3.47
N LEU A 55 -2.38 -34.15 -3.84
CA LEU A 55 -1.54 -33.94 -5.02
C LEU A 55 -0.15 -34.53 -4.89
N ARG A 56 0.49 -34.38 -3.71
CA ARG A 56 1.76 -35.07 -3.42
C ARG A 56 1.58 -36.58 -3.52
N ASN A 57 0.47 -37.10 -3.04
CA ASN A 57 0.15 -38.52 -3.15
C ASN A 57 -0.03 -38.95 -4.62
N LEU A 58 -0.82 -38.22 -5.43
CA LEU A 58 -1.01 -38.49 -6.87
C LEU A 58 0.28 -38.43 -7.69
N ARG A 59 1.19 -37.50 -7.36
CA ARG A 59 2.49 -37.31 -8.02
C ARG A 59 3.42 -38.51 -7.85
N LEU A 60 3.27 -39.27 -6.76
CA LEU A 60 4.13 -40.41 -6.44
C LEU A 60 3.69 -41.73 -7.11
N VAL A 61 2.45 -41.85 -7.57
CA VAL A 61 1.89 -43.15 -8.03
C VAL A 61 1.82 -43.33 -9.54
N SER A 62 1.84 -42.27 -10.36
CA SER A 62 1.69 -42.39 -11.82
C SER A 62 2.67 -41.52 -12.59
N LYS A 63 3.58 -42.16 -13.34
CA LYS A 63 4.57 -41.49 -14.20
C LYS A 63 3.91 -40.66 -15.32
N ALA A 64 2.76 -41.11 -15.82
CA ALA A 64 2.00 -40.41 -16.86
C ALA A 64 1.26 -39.20 -16.29
N PHE A 65 0.69 -39.31 -15.07
CA PHE A 65 0.18 -38.16 -14.33
C PHE A 65 1.30 -37.18 -14.02
N ASN A 66 2.47 -37.64 -13.59
CA ASN A 66 3.61 -36.78 -13.30
C ASN A 66 4.05 -36.01 -14.56
N ALA A 67 4.08 -36.63 -15.74
CA ALA A 67 4.39 -35.94 -16.99
C ALA A 67 3.33 -34.90 -17.38
N ALA A 68 2.03 -35.24 -17.29
CA ALA A 68 0.95 -34.32 -17.62
C ALA A 68 0.78 -33.20 -16.58
N ALA A 69 0.81 -33.53 -15.30
CA ALA A 69 0.83 -32.58 -14.20
C ALA A 69 2.09 -31.71 -14.24
N THR A 70 3.25 -32.20 -14.70
CA THR A 70 4.42 -31.33 -14.92
C THR A 70 4.13 -30.32 -16.03
N VAL A 71 3.49 -30.71 -17.13
CA VAL A 71 3.11 -29.73 -18.17
C VAL A 71 2.16 -28.67 -17.61
N VAL A 72 1.25 -29.03 -16.70
CA VAL A 72 0.24 -28.14 -16.13
C VAL A 72 0.78 -27.30 -14.95
N LEU A 73 1.45 -27.93 -13.99
CA LEU A 73 2.10 -27.30 -12.83
C LEU A 73 3.24 -26.36 -13.26
N PHE A 74 3.86 -26.59 -14.42
CA PHE A 74 4.88 -25.70 -14.99
C PHE A 74 4.34 -24.85 -16.17
N ARG A 75 3.03 -24.87 -16.48
CA ARG A 75 2.39 -23.99 -17.49
C ARG A 75 2.15 -22.57 -16.97
N SER A 76 2.02 -22.41 -15.66
CA SER A 76 2.07 -21.14 -14.93
C SER A 76 3.28 -21.14 -14.02
N THR A 77 4.46 -20.92 -14.58
CA THR A 77 5.64 -20.70 -13.73
C THR A 77 5.56 -19.28 -13.21
N SER A 78 5.32 -19.13 -11.90
CA SER A 78 5.60 -17.89 -11.20
C SER A 78 7.09 -17.87 -10.86
N ALA A 79 7.76 -16.81 -11.27
CA ALA A 79 9.12 -16.52 -10.87
C ALA A 79 9.07 -15.33 -9.90
N ARG A 80 9.63 -15.53 -8.70
CA ARG A 80 9.87 -14.43 -7.76
C ARG A 80 11.37 -14.26 -7.61
N TRP A 81 11.86 -13.05 -7.87
CA TRP A 81 13.25 -12.66 -7.65
C TRP A 81 13.31 -11.72 -6.48
N TRP A 82 13.92 -12.22 -5.41
CA TRP A 82 14.16 -11.46 -4.21
C TRP A 82 15.66 -11.21 -4.09
N LEU A 83 16.04 -9.94 -4.19
CA LEU A 83 17.43 -9.50 -4.10
C LEU A 83 17.84 -9.30 -2.64
N GLY A 84 17.67 -10.33 -1.80
CA GLY A 84 18.10 -10.29 -0.40
C GLY A 84 19.63 -10.37 -0.25
N ALA A 85 20.17 -9.80 0.82
CA ALA A 85 21.61 -9.82 1.14
C ALA A 85 22.23 -11.25 1.16
N ALA A 86 21.44 -12.28 1.45
CA ALA A 86 21.88 -13.68 1.42
C ALA A 86 21.94 -14.29 0.00
N CYS A 87 21.13 -13.81 -0.95
CA CYS A 87 21.08 -14.26 -2.35
C CYS A 87 22.19 -13.65 -3.22
N LEU A 88 22.70 -12.48 -2.83
CA LEU A 88 23.67 -11.66 -3.55
C LEU A 88 25.14 -12.15 -3.42
N ARG A 89 25.35 -13.47 -3.31
CA ARG A 89 26.68 -14.12 -3.38
C ARG A 89 26.92 -14.71 -4.78
N GLY A 90 26.67 -13.96 -5.84
CA GLY A 90 26.93 -14.35 -7.24
C GLY A 90 25.95 -15.35 -7.84
N GLN A 91 25.03 -15.92 -7.05
CA GLN A 91 24.15 -16.99 -7.50
C GLN A 91 22.98 -16.47 -8.33
N LEU A 92 22.45 -15.28 -8.04
CA LEU A 92 21.28 -14.75 -8.75
C LEU A 92 21.61 -14.41 -10.20
N ASN A 93 22.66 -13.62 -10.46
CA ASN A 93 23.06 -13.26 -11.82
C ASN A 93 23.45 -14.49 -12.64
N ALA A 94 24.21 -15.43 -12.06
CA ALA A 94 24.51 -16.69 -12.73
C ALA A 94 23.23 -17.50 -13.02
N SER A 95 22.25 -17.50 -12.11
CA SER A 95 20.98 -18.19 -12.31
C SER A 95 20.15 -17.55 -13.43
N ILE A 96 20.04 -16.23 -13.47
CA ILE A 96 19.32 -15.49 -14.52
C ILE A 96 19.99 -15.71 -15.88
N GLN A 97 21.32 -15.59 -15.95
CA GLN A 97 22.07 -15.82 -17.17
C GLN A 97 21.88 -17.26 -17.68
N ASN A 98 22.05 -18.26 -16.82
CA ASN A 98 21.96 -19.66 -17.22
C ASN A 98 20.52 -20.13 -17.47
N SER A 99 19.53 -19.55 -16.79
CA SER A 99 18.15 -20.06 -16.81
C SER A 99 17.19 -19.22 -17.64
N ILE A 100 17.46 -17.94 -17.87
CA ILE A 100 16.53 -17.05 -18.56
C ILE A 100 17.14 -16.51 -19.85
N LEU A 101 18.33 -15.92 -19.74
CA LEU A 101 18.98 -15.29 -20.89
C LEU A 101 19.70 -16.30 -21.78
N SER A 102 19.92 -17.52 -21.30
CA SER A 102 20.46 -18.62 -22.08
C SER A 102 19.53 -18.98 -23.24
N PRO A 103 19.98 -18.92 -24.51
CA PRO A 103 19.16 -19.28 -25.67
C PRO A 103 18.66 -20.73 -25.66
N ALA A 104 19.35 -21.60 -24.90
CA ALA A 104 18.99 -23.01 -24.77
C ALA A 104 17.92 -23.25 -23.69
N SER A 105 17.59 -22.24 -22.88
CA SER A 105 16.64 -22.43 -21.79
C SER A 105 15.19 -22.37 -22.28
N PRO A 106 14.35 -23.39 -22.00
CA PRO A 106 12.93 -23.33 -22.27
C PRO A 106 12.14 -22.59 -21.19
N LEU A 107 12.80 -22.13 -20.12
CA LEU A 107 12.15 -21.52 -18.95
C LEU A 107 11.42 -20.21 -19.28
N PRO A 108 11.97 -19.26 -20.05
CA PRO A 108 11.31 -17.99 -20.31
C PRO A 108 9.90 -18.15 -20.90
N ASN A 109 9.73 -19.08 -21.83
CA ASN A 109 8.43 -19.38 -22.45
C ASN A 109 7.38 -19.95 -21.46
N LYS A 110 7.82 -20.43 -20.29
CA LYS A 110 6.97 -20.99 -19.24
C LYS A 110 6.64 -20.00 -18.13
N ILE A 111 7.39 -18.90 -18.03
CA ILE A 111 7.12 -17.86 -17.03
C ILE A 111 5.91 -17.05 -17.50
N LYS A 112 4.87 -17.00 -16.67
CA LYS A 112 3.65 -16.21 -16.91
C LYS A 112 3.45 -15.12 -15.88
N TYR A 113 4.06 -15.28 -14.70
CA TYR A 113 3.98 -14.34 -13.58
C TYR A 113 5.39 -14.05 -13.11
N LEU A 114 5.78 -12.77 -13.11
CA LEU A 114 7.10 -12.35 -12.70
C LEU A 114 6.98 -11.30 -11.60
N ASP A 115 7.64 -11.54 -10.47
CA ASP A 115 7.69 -10.66 -9.31
C ASP A 115 9.16 -10.32 -9.03
N ILE A 116 9.53 -9.05 -9.22
CA ILE A 116 10.89 -8.54 -9.06
C ILE A 116 10.89 -7.56 -7.89
N ASP A 117 11.67 -7.88 -6.86
CA ASP A 117 11.68 -7.14 -5.62
C ASP A 117 13.08 -6.60 -5.31
N PHE A 118 13.20 -5.27 -5.42
CA PHE A 118 14.40 -4.48 -5.18
C PHE A 118 14.50 -3.94 -3.74
N ARG A 119 13.64 -4.35 -2.80
CA ARG A 119 13.62 -3.86 -1.40
C ARG A 119 14.96 -3.87 -0.66
N HIS A 120 15.83 -4.83 -0.96
CA HIS A 120 17.13 -4.98 -0.29
C HIS A 120 18.30 -4.71 -1.24
N THR A 121 18.05 -3.96 -2.32
CA THR A 121 19.07 -3.65 -3.32
C THR A 121 19.77 -2.33 -3.01
N GLY A 122 20.89 -2.12 -3.70
CA GLY A 122 21.67 -0.89 -3.66
C GLY A 122 21.00 0.36 -4.25
N LEU A 123 19.67 0.40 -4.32
CA LEU A 123 18.94 1.65 -4.57
C LEU A 123 19.04 2.59 -3.37
N ARG A 124 19.18 2.08 -2.14
CA ARG A 124 19.47 2.91 -0.97
C ARG A 124 20.94 3.30 -0.97
N LEU A 125 21.21 4.59 -0.76
CA LEU A 125 22.50 5.04 -0.25
C LEU A 125 22.52 4.63 1.22
N LEU A 126 22.81 3.36 1.50
CA LEU A 126 23.11 2.93 2.85
C LEU A 126 24.28 3.77 3.33
N ASP A 127 24.13 4.48 4.46
CA ASP A 127 25.24 4.80 5.36
C ASP A 127 24.69 5.22 6.75
N TYR A 128 24.63 4.30 7.72
CA TYR A 128 25.54 4.27 8.89
C TYR A 128 25.18 3.11 9.88
N PRO A 129 26.18 2.37 10.42
CA PRO A 129 27.55 2.43 9.99
C PRO A 129 27.68 1.86 8.57
N PRO A 130 28.58 2.45 7.76
CA PRO A 130 28.71 2.14 6.35
C PRO A 130 29.12 0.67 6.21
N THR A 131 28.19 -0.20 5.82
CA THR A 131 28.60 -1.49 5.27
C THR A 131 29.22 -1.21 3.91
N ASN A 132 30.54 -1.02 3.89
CA ASN A 132 31.44 -0.89 2.75
C ASN A 132 30.70 -0.85 1.39
N PRO A 133 30.53 0.32 0.73
CA PRO A 133 29.84 0.44 -0.56
C PRO A 133 30.46 -0.41 -1.69
N ARG A 134 31.61 -1.04 -1.44
CA ARG A 134 32.19 -2.11 -2.27
C ARG A 134 31.62 -3.50 -1.99
N SER A 135 30.56 -3.61 -1.20
CA SER A 135 29.90 -4.88 -0.93
C SER A 135 29.44 -5.47 -2.28
N PRO A 136 29.83 -6.72 -2.62
CA PRO A 136 29.48 -7.37 -3.88
C PRO A 136 27.98 -7.30 -4.22
N ALA A 137 27.14 -7.21 -3.19
CA ALA A 137 25.70 -7.08 -3.29
C ALA A 137 25.21 -5.86 -4.09
N HIS A 138 25.87 -4.70 -3.95
CA HIS A 138 25.49 -3.49 -4.70
C HIS A 138 25.81 -3.62 -6.19
N ALA A 139 27.00 -4.17 -6.51
CA ALA A 139 27.42 -4.38 -7.89
C ALA A 139 26.51 -5.38 -8.61
N GLU A 140 26.13 -6.48 -7.95
CA GLU A 140 25.20 -7.47 -8.51
C GLU A 140 23.81 -6.90 -8.75
N SER A 141 23.31 -6.08 -7.83
CA SER A 141 22.01 -5.40 -7.97
C SER A 141 22.00 -4.46 -9.18
N ARG A 142 23.06 -3.67 -9.37
CA ARG A 142 23.21 -2.77 -10.53
C ARG A 142 23.30 -3.55 -11.83
N GLU A 143 24.02 -4.66 -11.86
CA GLU A 143 24.10 -5.52 -13.05
C GLU A 143 22.72 -6.06 -13.43
N LEU A 144 21.91 -6.50 -12.45
CA LEU A 144 20.55 -6.93 -12.73
C LEU A 144 19.69 -5.80 -13.30
N ILE A 145 19.82 -4.59 -12.75
CA ILE A 145 19.14 -3.39 -13.29
C ILE A 145 19.47 -3.26 -14.79
N TYR A 146 20.75 -3.29 -15.16
CA TYR A 146 21.17 -3.17 -16.57
C TYR A 146 20.73 -4.34 -17.46
N GLN A 147 20.47 -5.52 -16.89
CA GLN A 147 19.98 -6.69 -17.63
C GLN A 147 18.45 -6.76 -17.69
N LEU A 148 17.73 -5.92 -16.94
CA LEU A 148 16.28 -6.04 -16.76
C LEU A 148 15.51 -6.01 -18.08
N SER A 149 15.89 -5.14 -19.02
CA SER A 149 15.22 -5.06 -20.33
C SER A 149 15.39 -6.34 -21.14
N ASN A 150 16.57 -6.94 -21.16
CA ASN A 150 16.85 -8.22 -21.82
C ASN A 150 16.04 -9.36 -21.19
N VAL A 151 15.95 -9.35 -19.86
CA VAL A 151 15.24 -10.35 -19.09
C VAL A 151 13.74 -10.31 -19.37
N LEU A 152 13.12 -9.12 -19.30
CA LEU A 152 11.72 -8.94 -19.62
C LEU A 152 11.43 -9.27 -21.09
N SER A 153 12.34 -8.88 -21.99
CA SER A 153 12.22 -9.18 -23.42
C SER A 153 12.31 -10.68 -23.75
N SER A 154 12.90 -11.47 -22.85
CA SER A 154 13.01 -12.92 -23.01
C SER A 154 11.72 -13.66 -22.63
N ILE A 155 10.73 -12.99 -22.02
CA ILE A 155 9.50 -13.59 -21.49
C ILE A 155 8.28 -13.07 -22.29
N PRO A 156 8.06 -13.54 -23.54
CA PRO A 156 7.06 -12.96 -24.44
C PRO A 156 5.61 -13.20 -24.00
N ASP A 157 5.37 -14.25 -23.21
CA ASP A 157 4.03 -14.66 -22.78
C ASP A 157 3.67 -14.17 -21.37
N LEU A 158 4.32 -13.10 -20.90
CA LEU A 158 4.10 -12.55 -19.57
C LEU A 158 2.65 -12.08 -19.40
N ARG A 159 1.99 -12.54 -18.33
CA ARG A 159 0.60 -12.22 -17.98
C ARG A 159 0.47 -11.29 -16.79
N SER A 160 1.41 -11.37 -15.87
CA SER A 160 1.48 -10.57 -14.65
C SER A 160 2.92 -10.16 -14.40
N LEU A 161 3.13 -8.86 -14.23
CA LEU A 161 4.42 -8.28 -13.89
C LEU A 161 4.27 -7.45 -12.61
N SER A 162 5.11 -7.76 -11.63
CA SER A 162 5.25 -7.02 -10.38
C SER A 162 6.68 -6.56 -10.24
N ILE A 163 6.88 -5.25 -10.11
CA ILE A 163 8.17 -4.62 -9.82
C ILE A 163 7.98 -3.78 -8.57
N SER A 164 8.81 -4.01 -7.55
CA SER A 164 8.79 -3.22 -6.32
C SER A 164 10.17 -2.73 -5.95
N THR A 165 10.29 -1.42 -5.67
CA THR A 165 11.53 -0.81 -5.18
C THR A 165 11.70 -0.88 -3.67
N GLY A 166 10.67 -1.31 -2.94
CA GLY A 166 10.58 -1.13 -1.50
C GLY A 166 10.08 0.25 -1.11
N THR A 167 9.89 0.48 0.18
CA THR A 167 9.50 1.79 0.75
C THR A 167 10.69 2.42 1.44
N TRP A 168 10.76 3.74 1.48
CA TRP A 168 11.78 4.51 2.21
C TRP A 168 11.04 5.47 3.14
N THR A 169 11.53 5.65 4.35
CA THR A 169 10.85 6.42 5.41
C THR A 169 11.83 7.38 6.06
N SER A 170 11.33 8.50 6.58
CA SER A 170 12.12 9.32 7.50
C SER A 170 12.12 8.67 8.88
N HIS A 171 13.23 8.80 9.60
CA HIS A 171 13.45 8.17 10.90
C HIS A 171 13.82 9.24 11.92
N MET A 172 13.52 8.97 13.19
CA MET A 172 14.14 9.67 14.31
C MET A 172 15.37 8.87 14.72
N GLU A 173 16.53 9.53 14.91
CA GLU A 173 17.65 8.83 15.52
C GLU A 173 17.24 8.24 16.88
N PRO A 174 17.63 6.99 17.20
CA PRO A 174 17.36 6.46 18.53
C PRO A 174 18.08 7.32 19.57
N VAL A 175 17.33 7.89 20.51
CA VAL A 175 17.91 8.56 21.68
C VAL A 175 18.69 7.50 22.47
N PHE A 176 20.01 7.54 22.38
CA PHE A 176 20.86 6.74 23.24
C PHE A 176 20.94 7.46 24.59
N TYR A 177 20.22 6.96 25.58
CA TYR A 177 20.41 7.35 26.97
C TYR A 177 21.81 6.88 27.39
N ASP A 178 22.81 7.76 27.29
CA ASP A 178 24.11 7.51 27.90
C ASP A 178 23.89 7.60 29.41
N SER A 179 24.04 6.48 30.12
CA SER A 179 23.52 6.30 31.48
C SER A 179 24.16 7.20 32.55
N ASP A 180 25.14 8.03 32.16
CA ASP A 180 26.01 8.75 33.09
C ASP A 180 25.95 10.29 32.93
N ASP A 181 25.33 10.84 31.89
CA ASP A 181 25.16 12.29 31.71
C ASP A 181 23.69 12.62 31.37
N ASP A 182 22.99 13.33 32.27
CA ASP A 182 21.59 13.80 32.16
C ASP A 182 21.37 14.87 31.05
N VAL A 183 22.14 14.82 29.96
CA VAL A 183 21.96 15.70 28.81
C VAL A 183 21.15 14.94 27.76
N ASP A 184 19.82 15.16 27.77
CA ASP A 184 18.94 14.74 26.69
C ASP A 184 19.41 15.39 25.37
N ILE A 185 20.19 14.65 24.58
CA ILE A 185 20.47 15.05 23.20
C ILE A 185 19.19 14.77 22.41
N PRO A 186 18.52 15.79 21.88
CA PRO A 186 17.32 15.57 21.08
C PRO A 186 17.67 14.72 19.86
N ALA A 187 16.87 13.68 19.61
CA ALA A 187 17.01 12.88 18.40
C ALA A 187 16.86 13.78 17.17
N GLU A 188 17.90 13.86 16.34
CA GLU A 188 17.80 14.55 15.06
C GLU A 188 17.06 13.65 14.06
N PRO A 189 16.03 14.16 13.37
CA PRO A 189 15.38 13.40 12.32
C PRO A 189 16.29 13.28 11.10
N TYR A 190 16.26 12.14 10.42
CA TYR A 190 16.99 11.93 9.17
C TYR A 190 16.13 11.19 8.14
N ALA A 191 16.47 11.31 6.86
CA ALA A 191 15.79 10.65 5.76
C ALA A 191 16.68 9.58 5.13
N GLU A 192 16.09 8.48 4.66
CA GLU A 192 16.81 7.51 3.84
C GLU A 192 17.09 8.10 2.45
N ASP A 193 18.36 8.30 2.12
CA ASP A 193 18.78 8.75 0.79
C ASP A 193 18.85 7.60 -0.23
N VAL A 194 18.63 7.96 -1.49
CA VAL A 194 18.52 7.03 -2.61
C VAL A 194 19.60 7.30 -3.66
N ASP A 195 20.12 6.24 -4.26
CA ASP A 195 21.05 6.30 -5.39
C ASP A 195 20.25 6.69 -6.66
N ILE A 196 20.15 7.99 -6.89
CA ILE A 196 19.41 8.59 -8.01
C ILE A 196 19.87 8.03 -9.37
N LEU A 197 21.16 7.71 -9.52
CA LEU A 197 21.68 7.13 -10.76
C LEU A 197 21.18 5.70 -10.96
N ALA A 198 21.14 4.89 -9.90
CA ALA A 198 20.59 3.54 -9.96
C ALA A 198 19.08 3.54 -10.21
N VAL A 199 18.32 4.47 -9.61
CA VAL A 199 16.89 4.68 -9.88
C VAL A 199 16.66 5.06 -11.34
N SER A 200 17.42 6.04 -11.84
CA SER A 200 17.33 6.49 -13.25
C SER A 200 17.67 5.35 -14.22
N ALA A 201 18.70 4.56 -13.92
CA ALA A 201 19.05 3.37 -14.70
C ALA A 201 17.91 2.33 -14.70
N LEU A 202 17.29 2.08 -13.54
CA LEU A 202 16.14 1.17 -13.43
C LEU A 202 14.96 1.66 -14.27
N MET A 203 14.59 2.93 -14.16
CA MET A 203 13.50 3.51 -14.97
C MET A 203 13.80 3.43 -16.46
N GLY A 204 15.04 3.72 -16.87
CA GLY A 204 15.49 3.57 -18.26
C GLY A 204 15.35 2.14 -18.78
N GLN A 205 15.67 1.14 -17.95
CA GLN A 205 15.60 -0.28 -18.34
C GLN A 205 14.16 -0.80 -18.39
N ILE A 206 13.31 -0.39 -17.46
CA ILE A 206 11.86 -0.68 -17.50
C ILE A 206 11.24 -0.04 -18.76
N SER A 207 11.56 1.24 -19.01
CA SER A 207 11.09 1.98 -20.18
C SER A 207 11.52 1.33 -21.49
N LEU A 208 12.78 0.90 -21.58
CA LEU A 208 13.31 0.17 -22.73
C LEU A 208 12.56 -1.17 -22.92
N ALA A 209 12.29 -1.90 -21.84
CA ALA A 209 11.57 -3.17 -21.89
C ALA A 209 10.15 -3.03 -22.43
N PHE A 210 9.44 -1.98 -22.02
CA PHE A 210 8.08 -1.69 -22.51
C PHE A 210 8.05 -1.13 -23.92
N SER A 211 9.09 -0.39 -24.33
CA SER A 211 9.21 0.14 -25.69
C SER A 211 9.57 -0.94 -26.72
N ALA A 212 10.36 -1.94 -26.32
CA ALA A 212 10.88 -2.96 -27.23
C ALA A 212 9.88 -4.07 -27.55
N MET A 213 8.85 -4.27 -26.72
CA MET A 213 7.91 -5.38 -26.85
C MET A 213 6.45 -4.95 -26.72
N THR A 214 5.62 -5.55 -27.56
CA THR A 214 4.19 -5.64 -27.25
C THR A 214 4.06 -6.80 -26.26
N TYR A 215 3.54 -6.56 -25.06
CA TYR A 215 3.18 -7.63 -24.11
C TYR A 215 1.70 -7.97 -24.28
N PRO A 216 1.29 -8.71 -25.34
CA PRO A 216 -0.12 -8.88 -25.70
C PRO A 216 -0.92 -9.66 -24.66
N HIS A 217 -0.23 -10.38 -23.77
CA HIS A 217 -0.84 -11.22 -22.75
C HIS A 217 -0.81 -10.60 -21.35
N LEU A 218 -0.18 -9.44 -21.17
CA LEU A 218 -0.03 -8.79 -19.87
C LEU A 218 -1.38 -8.21 -19.42
N THR A 219 -2.02 -8.89 -18.48
CA THR A 219 -3.33 -8.51 -17.93
C THR A 219 -3.24 -7.86 -16.55
N GLU A 220 -2.11 -8.03 -15.86
CA GLU A 220 -1.86 -7.51 -14.52
C GLU A 220 -0.50 -6.82 -14.46
N LEU A 221 -0.48 -5.61 -13.91
CA LEU A 221 0.71 -4.80 -13.74
C LEU A 221 0.73 -4.21 -12.34
N TRP A 222 1.81 -4.46 -11.61
CA TRP A 222 2.10 -3.84 -10.34
C TRP A 222 3.45 -3.13 -10.43
N LEU A 223 3.41 -1.81 -10.23
CA LEU A 223 4.59 -0.96 -10.13
C LEU A 223 4.61 -0.27 -8.77
N SER A 224 5.63 -0.58 -7.98
CA SER A 224 6.04 0.18 -6.79
C SER A 224 7.31 0.92 -7.18
N LEU A 225 7.17 2.23 -7.44
CA LEU A 225 8.24 3.11 -7.92
C LEU A 225 8.63 4.11 -6.83
N PRO A 226 9.90 4.57 -6.81
CA PRO A 226 10.40 5.48 -5.80
C PRO A 226 9.54 6.73 -5.60
N CYS A 227 9.30 7.51 -6.67
CA CYS A 227 8.54 8.77 -6.61
C CYS A 227 7.54 8.92 -7.77
N THR A 228 6.68 9.93 -7.74
CA THR A 228 5.69 10.16 -8.81
C THR A 228 6.33 10.61 -10.13
N HIS A 229 7.49 11.27 -10.09
CA HIS A 229 8.26 11.63 -11.29
C HIS A 229 8.65 10.39 -12.12
N ASP A 230 8.86 9.24 -11.48
CA ASP A 230 9.18 8.00 -12.18
C ASP A 230 8.03 7.52 -13.09
N PHE A 231 6.77 7.78 -12.70
CA PHE A 231 5.63 7.52 -13.59
C PHE A 231 5.62 8.44 -14.82
N SER A 232 6.16 9.65 -14.72
CA SER A 232 6.29 10.55 -15.89
C SER A 232 7.32 10.02 -16.89
N MET A 233 8.41 9.42 -16.38
CA MET A 233 9.45 8.80 -17.18
C MET A 233 8.95 7.55 -17.89
N LEU A 234 8.19 6.71 -17.18
CA LEU A 234 7.61 5.49 -17.74
C LEU A 234 6.37 5.76 -18.60
N GLY A 235 5.59 6.78 -18.29
CA GLY A 235 4.29 7.05 -18.92
C GLY A 235 4.39 7.10 -20.45
N LYS A 236 5.46 7.64 -21.00
CA LYS A 236 5.67 7.73 -22.47
C LYS A 236 5.96 6.39 -23.15
N SER A 237 6.56 5.44 -22.43
CA SER A 237 6.96 4.13 -22.97
C SER A 237 5.99 3.00 -22.65
N LEU A 238 5.13 3.19 -21.66
CA LEU A 238 4.06 2.24 -21.35
C LEU A 238 3.10 2.14 -22.54
N PRO A 239 2.93 0.94 -23.15
CA PRO A 239 2.04 0.76 -24.28
C PRO A 239 0.58 1.01 -23.87
N LEU A 240 -0.28 1.25 -24.87
CA LEU A 240 -1.73 1.26 -24.63
C LEU A 240 -2.15 -0.11 -24.12
N PHE A 241 -2.53 -0.14 -22.85
CA PHE A 241 -2.83 -1.35 -22.11
C PHE A 241 -4.31 -1.72 -22.23
N GLU A 242 -4.83 -1.82 -23.45
CA GLU A 242 -6.23 -2.22 -23.67
C GLU A 242 -6.53 -3.60 -23.08
N GLN A 243 -5.54 -4.47 -22.98
CA GLN A 243 -5.66 -5.81 -22.39
C GLN A 243 -5.54 -5.83 -20.85
N LEU A 244 -5.09 -4.74 -20.23
CA LEU A 244 -4.82 -4.72 -18.80
C LEU A 244 -6.13 -4.64 -18.02
N LYS A 245 -6.28 -5.57 -17.09
CA LYS A 245 -7.45 -5.72 -16.22
C LYS A 245 -7.15 -5.31 -14.80
N SER A 246 -5.89 -5.37 -14.39
CA SER A 246 -5.47 -5.08 -13.01
C SER A 246 -4.24 -4.19 -13.01
N LEU A 247 -4.36 -3.04 -12.35
CA LEU A 247 -3.29 -2.06 -12.24
C LEU A 247 -3.08 -1.69 -10.77
N PHE A 248 -1.83 -1.82 -10.32
CA PHE A 248 -1.38 -1.39 -9.00
C PHE A 248 -0.23 -0.44 -9.14
N LEU A 249 -0.43 0.79 -8.70
CA LEU A 249 0.59 1.82 -8.68
C LEU A 249 0.85 2.23 -7.23
N LEU A 250 2.10 2.18 -6.83
CA LEU A 250 2.56 2.56 -5.50
C LEU A 250 3.72 3.53 -5.63
N VAL A 251 3.60 4.67 -4.95
CA VAL A 251 4.72 5.55 -4.64
C VAL A 251 5.41 4.97 -3.41
N ALA A 252 6.73 4.87 -3.42
CA ALA A 252 7.51 4.19 -2.39
C ALA A 252 8.15 5.15 -1.38
N ASP A 253 8.43 6.37 -1.79
CA ASP A 253 9.07 7.37 -0.95
C ASP A 253 8.10 8.02 0.02
N GLU A 254 8.18 7.56 1.27
CA GLU A 254 7.44 8.02 2.42
C GLU A 254 8.25 9.04 3.24
N THR A 255 9.38 9.56 2.73
CA THR A 255 10.16 10.60 3.41
C THR A 255 9.55 11.99 3.24
N GLY A 256 9.84 12.88 4.20
CA GLY A 256 9.43 14.28 4.15
C GLY A 256 8.04 14.57 4.71
N PRO A 257 7.63 15.86 4.68
CA PRO A 257 6.32 16.30 5.19
C PRO A 257 5.15 15.70 4.42
N GLY A 258 4.17 15.20 5.14
CA GLY A 258 3.05 14.44 4.59
C GLY A 258 3.42 13.02 4.17
N GLY A 259 4.60 12.50 4.53
CA GLY A 259 5.07 11.12 4.30
C GLY A 259 4.61 10.13 5.39
N SER A 260 5.36 9.05 5.64
CA SER A 260 5.07 8.14 6.76
C SER A 260 5.51 8.78 8.07
N LEU A 261 4.56 9.04 8.96
CA LEU A 261 4.87 9.44 10.33
C LEU A 261 5.67 8.31 11.02
N PRO A 262 6.84 8.61 11.63
CA PRO A 262 7.50 7.66 12.51
C PRO A 262 6.56 7.30 13.67
N VAL A 263 6.50 6.02 14.02
CA VAL A 263 5.61 5.47 15.06
C VAL A 263 5.91 6.02 16.47
N THR A 264 6.93 6.86 16.64
CA THR A 264 7.62 7.06 17.93
C THR A 264 7.61 8.47 18.51
N GLY A 265 7.18 9.51 17.80
CA GLY A 265 7.22 10.88 18.35
C GLY A 265 5.86 11.28 18.94
N GLU A 266 5.78 11.67 20.22
CA GLU A 266 4.54 12.30 20.74
C GLU A 266 4.26 13.59 19.98
N PRO A 267 3.03 13.83 19.50
CA PRO A 267 2.78 14.93 18.60
C PRO A 267 2.65 16.24 19.36
N SER A 268 3.24 17.29 18.78
CA SER A 268 2.84 18.66 19.06
C SER A 268 1.38 18.84 18.63
N ARG A 269 0.49 19.23 19.56
CA ARG A 269 -0.94 19.45 19.30
C ARG A 269 -1.25 20.58 18.30
N PHE A 270 -0.23 21.27 17.78
CA PHE A 270 -0.38 22.55 17.09
C PHE A 270 0.31 22.64 15.72
N SER A 271 1.10 21.64 15.32
CA SER A 271 1.72 21.58 13.98
C SER A 271 1.22 20.37 13.21
N ASP A 272 1.22 20.44 11.87
CA ASP A 272 1.19 19.23 11.07
C ASP A 272 2.46 18.45 11.43
N GLU A 273 2.26 17.36 12.17
CA GLU A 273 3.25 16.64 13.00
C GLU A 273 4.48 16.11 12.24
N ASP A 274 4.53 16.32 10.92
CA ASP A 274 5.60 15.90 10.02
C ASP A 274 6.23 17.04 9.20
N ASP A 275 5.87 18.31 9.41
CA ASP A 275 6.48 19.46 8.70
C ASP A 275 8.01 19.52 8.88
N ASP A 276 8.51 19.03 10.02
CA ASP A 276 9.94 19.01 10.35
C ASP A 276 10.65 17.72 9.87
N MET A 277 9.92 16.75 9.30
CA MET A 277 10.54 15.52 8.84
C MET A 277 11.36 15.79 7.57
N PRO A 278 12.66 15.42 7.55
CA PRO A 278 13.49 15.64 6.38
C PRO A 278 13.01 14.78 5.22
N SER A 279 13.10 15.36 4.03
CA SER A 279 12.87 14.66 2.76
C SER A 279 14.15 13.97 2.30
N SER A 280 14.04 12.82 1.64
CA SER A 280 15.16 12.18 0.94
C SER A 280 15.71 13.11 -0.15
N ASN A 281 16.95 12.87 -0.59
CA ASN A 281 17.50 13.53 -1.76
C ASN A 281 16.62 13.40 -3.02
N LEU A 282 15.88 12.30 -3.18
CA LEU A 282 14.97 12.08 -4.29
C LEU A 282 13.73 12.97 -4.17
N GLN A 283 13.10 13.00 -3.00
CA GLN A 283 11.91 13.81 -2.73
C GLN A 283 12.23 15.31 -2.77
N GLN A 284 13.43 15.72 -2.35
CA GLN A 284 13.92 17.10 -2.52
C GLN A 284 14.03 17.50 -4.00
N GLN A 285 14.47 16.57 -4.85
CA GLN A 285 14.66 16.83 -6.28
C GLN A 285 13.35 16.72 -7.07
N TYR A 286 12.48 15.77 -6.70
CA TYR A 286 11.25 15.43 -7.40
C TYR A 286 10.09 15.24 -6.41
N PRO A 287 9.54 16.33 -5.85
CA PRO A 287 8.46 16.24 -4.88
C PRO A 287 7.24 15.48 -5.43
N ASN A 288 6.73 14.52 -4.66
CA ASN A 288 5.66 13.65 -5.12
C ASN A 288 4.38 14.41 -5.57
N LYS A 289 4.08 15.54 -4.93
CA LYS A 289 2.91 16.38 -5.26
C LYS A 289 3.02 16.99 -6.67
N ASP A 290 4.21 17.40 -7.09
CA ASP A 290 4.42 18.12 -8.35
C ASP A 290 4.26 17.22 -9.59
N TYR A 291 4.50 15.91 -9.43
CA TYR A 291 4.43 14.93 -10.52
C TYR A 291 3.25 13.95 -10.40
N ALA A 292 2.33 14.17 -9.45
CA ALA A 292 1.18 13.30 -9.22
C ALA A 292 0.33 13.05 -10.48
N ALA A 293 0.15 14.09 -11.32
CA ALA A 293 -0.59 14.00 -12.56
C ALA A 293 -0.08 12.92 -13.52
N ALA A 294 1.23 12.63 -13.51
CA ALA A 294 1.81 11.59 -14.37
C ALA A 294 1.35 10.18 -13.99
N MET A 295 1.13 9.91 -12.69
CA MET A 295 0.58 8.64 -12.22
C MET A 295 -0.86 8.46 -12.71
N PHE A 296 -1.68 9.51 -12.65
CA PHE A 296 -3.06 9.48 -13.16
C PHE A 296 -3.12 9.38 -14.68
N GLU A 297 -2.16 9.96 -15.40
CA GLU A 297 -2.03 9.79 -16.84
C GLU A 297 -1.85 8.31 -17.21
N VAL A 298 -1.02 7.56 -16.47
CA VAL A 298 -0.87 6.11 -16.67
C VAL A 298 -2.20 5.38 -16.46
N VAL A 299 -2.95 5.74 -15.42
CA VAL A 299 -4.26 5.13 -15.13
C VAL A 299 -5.26 5.42 -16.24
N SER A 300 -5.35 6.66 -16.72
CA SER A 300 -6.30 7.09 -17.76
C SER A 300 -6.14 6.37 -19.10
N ARG A 301 -4.93 5.87 -19.39
CA ARG A 301 -4.63 5.08 -20.59
C ARG A 301 -5.15 3.64 -20.51
N CYS A 302 -5.55 3.18 -19.33
CA CYS A 302 -6.03 1.82 -19.08
C CYS A 302 -7.57 1.78 -19.11
N THR A 303 -8.15 1.47 -20.27
CA THR A 303 -9.60 1.60 -20.52
C THR A 303 -10.44 0.38 -20.09
N ASN A 304 -9.80 -0.74 -19.76
CA ASN A 304 -10.47 -2.02 -19.48
C ASN A 304 -10.21 -2.55 -18.05
N LEU A 305 -9.84 -1.66 -17.13
CA LEU A 305 -9.53 -2.03 -15.76
C LEU A 305 -10.76 -2.62 -15.05
N GLU A 306 -10.58 -3.83 -14.52
CA GLU A 306 -11.49 -4.45 -13.55
C GLU A 306 -11.03 -4.18 -12.11
N ILE A 307 -9.73 -3.92 -11.93
CA ILE A 307 -9.12 -3.65 -10.63
C ILE A 307 -8.13 -2.49 -10.73
N LEU A 308 -8.28 -1.53 -9.84
CA LEU A 308 -7.36 -0.41 -9.66
C LEU A 308 -6.94 -0.33 -8.19
N GLY A 309 -5.64 -0.24 -7.96
CA GLY A 309 -5.09 0.13 -6.66
C GLY A 309 -4.05 1.23 -6.79
N LEU A 310 -4.30 2.35 -6.11
CA LEU A 310 -3.40 3.48 -6.01
C LEU A 310 -2.96 3.60 -4.55
N LYS A 311 -1.66 3.48 -4.31
CA LYS A 311 -1.07 3.71 -3.01
C LYS A 311 -0.08 4.86 -3.07
N CYS A 312 -0.47 5.95 -2.44
CA CYS A 312 0.36 7.14 -2.34
C CYS A 312 0.97 7.19 -0.94
N THR A 313 2.17 7.75 -0.85
CA THR A 313 2.88 8.01 0.41
C THR A 313 2.58 9.40 0.94
N HIS A 314 2.37 10.34 0.01
CA HIS A 314 1.90 11.69 0.26
C HIS A 314 0.46 11.80 -0.21
N LYS A 315 -0.31 12.69 0.42
CA LYS A 315 -1.66 13.00 -0.05
C LYS A 315 -1.59 13.62 -1.43
N LEU A 316 -2.15 12.93 -2.42
CA LEU A 316 -2.24 13.41 -3.81
C LEU A 316 -3.66 13.85 -4.13
N ASP A 317 -3.78 14.96 -4.87
CA ASP A 317 -5.07 15.49 -5.33
C ASP A 317 -5.60 14.73 -6.56
N ASP A 318 -6.73 14.06 -6.37
CA ASP A 318 -7.32 13.10 -7.31
C ASP A 318 -8.45 13.69 -8.17
N ASP A 319 -8.78 14.98 -8.04
CA ASP A 319 -9.75 15.60 -8.98
C ASP A 319 -9.23 15.56 -10.45
N LEU A 320 -7.96 15.21 -10.64
CA LEU A 320 -7.31 14.95 -11.93
C LEU A 320 -7.55 13.55 -12.51
N LEU A 321 -8.07 12.59 -11.72
CA LEU A 321 -8.22 11.21 -12.17
C LEU A 321 -9.40 11.06 -13.14
N SER A 322 -9.07 10.75 -14.39
CA SER A 322 -10.03 10.39 -15.42
C SER A 322 -9.89 8.91 -15.73
N LEU A 323 -10.93 8.13 -15.41
CA LEU A 323 -10.94 6.68 -15.56
C LEU A 323 -12.25 6.20 -16.21
N ASN A 324 -12.15 5.25 -17.13
CA ASN A 324 -13.31 4.48 -17.55
C ASN A 324 -13.67 3.45 -16.46
N THR A 325 -14.72 3.75 -15.70
CA THR A 325 -15.13 2.93 -14.55
C THR A 325 -16.09 1.81 -14.92
N SER A 326 -16.54 1.70 -16.18
CA SER A 326 -17.60 0.77 -16.60
C SER A 326 -17.37 -0.71 -16.29
N ARG A 327 -16.13 -1.12 -16.05
CA ARG A 327 -15.75 -2.50 -15.71
C ARG A 327 -15.14 -2.63 -14.32
N LEU A 328 -14.96 -1.53 -13.61
CA LEU A 328 -14.25 -1.51 -12.35
C LEU A 328 -15.06 -2.26 -11.30
N ARG A 329 -14.42 -3.27 -10.69
CA ARG A 329 -14.99 -4.13 -9.65
C ARG A 329 -14.31 -3.94 -8.31
N CYS A 330 -13.03 -3.61 -8.33
CA CYS A 330 -12.22 -3.44 -7.15
C CYS A 330 -11.48 -2.10 -7.23
N LEU A 331 -11.67 -1.26 -6.22
CA LEU A 331 -10.99 0.03 -6.11
C LEU A 331 -10.28 0.11 -4.76
N SER A 332 -8.99 0.40 -4.79
CA SER A 332 -8.18 0.63 -3.59
C SER A 332 -7.49 1.97 -3.72
N LEU A 333 -7.76 2.87 -2.80
CA LEU A 333 -7.16 4.19 -2.73
C LEU A 333 -6.51 4.34 -1.37
N HIS A 334 -5.29 4.89 -1.35
CA HIS A 334 -4.55 5.13 -0.12
C HIS A 334 -3.84 6.48 -0.17
N ARG A 335 -4.14 7.33 0.83
CA ARG A 335 -3.61 8.71 0.99
C ARG A 335 -3.91 9.59 -0.21
N MET A 336 -5.18 9.88 -0.43
CA MET A 336 -5.63 10.71 -1.55
C MET A 336 -6.64 11.75 -1.05
N THR A 337 -6.64 12.92 -1.69
CA THR A 337 -7.64 13.97 -1.48
C THR A 337 -8.55 14.00 -2.70
N ILE A 338 -9.86 13.91 -2.49
CA ILE A 338 -10.84 13.78 -3.58
C ILE A 338 -12.18 14.40 -3.18
N SER A 339 -12.94 14.97 -4.12
CA SER A 339 -14.32 15.37 -3.82
C SER A 339 -15.26 14.16 -3.70
N ALA A 340 -16.29 14.22 -2.85
CA ALA A 340 -17.27 13.13 -2.71
C ALA A 340 -17.93 12.80 -4.06
N SER A 341 -18.25 13.83 -4.85
CA SER A 341 -18.80 13.67 -6.21
C SER A 341 -17.87 12.91 -7.14
N LYS A 342 -16.56 13.21 -7.10
CA LYS A 342 -15.58 12.54 -7.94
C LYS A 342 -15.37 11.09 -7.50
N LEU A 343 -15.29 10.84 -6.19
CA LEU A 343 -15.22 9.49 -5.67
C LEU A 343 -16.44 8.66 -6.08
N ILE A 344 -17.65 9.24 -6.02
CA ILE A 344 -18.88 8.58 -6.50
C ILE A 344 -18.82 8.27 -8.01
N GLU A 345 -18.27 9.17 -8.84
CA GLU A 345 -18.06 8.93 -10.27
C GLU A 345 -17.16 7.69 -10.53
N LEU A 346 -16.18 7.45 -9.65
CA LEU A 346 -15.29 6.29 -9.69
C LEU A 346 -15.96 4.99 -9.24
N LEU A 347 -17.17 5.05 -8.68
CA LEU A 347 -17.88 3.93 -8.05
C LEU A 347 -19.09 3.50 -8.89
N PRO A 348 -18.89 2.72 -9.96
CA PRO A 348 -19.96 2.29 -10.86
C PRO A 348 -20.94 1.34 -10.14
N PRO A 349 -22.23 1.71 -10.00
CA PRO A 349 -23.16 0.97 -9.14
C PRO A 349 -23.41 -0.47 -9.62
N SER A 350 -23.21 -0.74 -10.91
CA SER A 350 -23.49 -2.02 -11.53
C SER A 350 -22.32 -3.02 -11.50
N THR A 351 -21.11 -2.58 -11.18
CA THR A 351 -19.91 -3.45 -11.24
C THR A 351 -19.07 -3.43 -9.98
N ILE A 352 -19.06 -2.34 -9.21
CA ILE A 352 -18.22 -2.22 -8.04
C ILE A 352 -18.62 -3.26 -6.98
N ALA A 353 -17.61 -3.93 -6.44
CA ALA A 353 -17.79 -5.03 -5.52
C ALA A 353 -16.92 -4.88 -4.27
N ARG A 354 -15.67 -4.41 -4.42
CA ARG A 354 -14.69 -4.38 -3.32
C ARG A 354 -14.00 -3.04 -3.23
N LEU A 355 -13.92 -2.51 -2.02
CA LEU A 355 -13.43 -1.17 -1.75
C LEU A 355 -12.43 -1.18 -0.60
N TRP A 356 -11.34 -0.45 -0.79
CA TRP A 356 -10.35 -0.19 0.25
C TRP A 356 -10.00 1.29 0.22
N PHE A 357 -10.40 2.01 1.26
CA PHE A 357 -10.12 3.42 1.43
C PHE A 357 -9.28 3.58 2.69
N GLU A 358 -8.02 3.97 2.52
CA GLU A 358 -7.12 4.21 3.66
C GLU A 358 -6.59 5.64 3.60
N SER A 359 -6.84 6.42 4.65
CA SER A 359 -6.42 7.82 4.73
C SER A 359 -6.91 8.67 3.54
N ILE A 360 -8.16 8.49 3.13
CA ILE A 360 -8.80 9.30 2.09
C ILE A 360 -9.43 10.52 2.74
N GLU A 361 -9.21 11.71 2.18
CA GLU A 361 -9.79 12.95 2.69
C GLU A 361 -10.70 13.60 1.65
N LEU A 362 -11.90 13.96 2.07
CA LEU A 362 -12.84 14.64 1.17
C LEU A 362 -12.58 16.14 1.14
N THR A 363 -12.37 16.69 -0.06
CA THR A 363 -12.25 18.15 -0.29
C THR A 363 -13.60 18.86 -0.25
N SER A 364 -14.67 18.13 -0.60
CA SER A 364 -16.06 18.61 -0.63
C SER A 364 -17.06 17.45 -0.57
N GLY A 365 -18.30 17.76 -0.18
CA GLY A 365 -19.36 16.77 0.05
C GLY A 365 -19.19 16.02 1.36
N THR A 366 -19.93 14.91 1.55
CA THR A 366 -19.88 14.14 2.80
C THR A 366 -19.58 12.65 2.57
N TRP A 367 -19.02 11.99 3.58
CA TRP A 367 -18.87 10.53 3.56
C TRP A 367 -20.23 9.83 3.54
N ALA A 368 -21.25 10.41 4.17
CA ALA A 368 -22.62 9.92 4.08
C ALA A 368 -23.15 9.82 2.64
N ASP A 369 -22.81 10.78 1.78
CA ASP A 369 -23.18 10.73 0.35
C ASP A 369 -22.50 9.54 -0.35
N VAL A 370 -21.21 9.31 -0.05
CA VAL A 370 -20.42 8.21 -0.62
C VAL A 370 -20.98 6.86 -0.16
N PHE A 371 -21.22 6.67 1.14
CA PHE A 371 -21.75 5.42 1.67
C PHE A 371 -23.19 5.18 1.25
N GLY A 372 -24.03 6.22 1.19
CA GLY A 372 -25.38 6.15 0.65
C GLY A 372 -25.40 5.72 -0.81
N HIS A 373 -24.46 6.20 -1.63
CA HIS A 373 -24.28 5.70 -2.99
C HIS A 373 -23.92 4.21 -3.02
N LEU A 374 -22.99 3.78 -2.16
CA LEU A 374 -22.56 2.39 -2.06
C LEU A 374 -23.64 1.42 -1.58
N GLN A 375 -24.58 1.87 -0.73
CA GLN A 375 -25.75 1.08 -0.34
C GLN A 375 -26.64 0.73 -1.54
N ASN A 376 -26.65 1.58 -2.58
CA ASN A 376 -27.37 1.33 -3.83
C ASN A 376 -26.58 0.43 -4.82
N CYS A 377 -25.34 0.08 -4.50
CA CYS A 377 -24.50 -0.76 -5.34
C CYS A 377 -24.73 -2.24 -4.99
N GLU A 378 -25.55 -2.94 -5.78
CA GLU A 378 -26.00 -4.31 -5.49
C GLU A 378 -24.85 -5.31 -5.28
N LYS A 379 -23.75 -5.13 -6.02
CA LYS A 379 -22.61 -6.05 -6.04
C LYS A 379 -21.55 -5.79 -4.97
N VAL A 380 -21.70 -4.73 -4.16
CA VAL A 380 -20.77 -4.47 -3.07
C VAL A 380 -20.84 -5.62 -2.07
N GLU A 381 -19.68 -6.25 -1.88
CA GLU A 381 -19.47 -7.42 -1.03
C GLU A 381 -18.40 -7.17 0.05
N TYR A 382 -17.62 -6.09 -0.06
CA TYR A 382 -16.59 -5.74 0.90
C TYR A 382 -16.23 -4.25 0.84
N ILE A 383 -16.06 -3.63 2.01
CA ILE A 383 -15.51 -2.29 2.16
C ILE A 383 -14.57 -2.26 3.38
N ASN A 384 -13.43 -1.58 3.24
CA ASN A 384 -12.57 -1.21 4.35
C ASN A 384 -12.28 0.29 4.31
N PRO A 385 -13.07 1.11 5.03
CA PRO A 385 -12.74 2.49 5.31
C PRO A 385 -11.84 2.54 6.55
N SER A 386 -10.64 3.10 6.41
CA SER A 386 -9.67 3.25 7.48
C SER A 386 -9.10 4.66 7.44
N ASN A 387 -9.17 5.38 8.55
CA ASN A 387 -8.68 6.75 8.71
C ASN A 387 -9.18 7.72 7.64
N CYS A 388 -10.41 7.55 7.13
CA CYS A 388 -11.00 8.50 6.20
C CYS A 388 -11.37 9.80 6.90
N SER A 389 -11.28 10.97 6.26
CA SER A 389 -11.51 12.28 6.90
C SER A 389 -11.94 13.35 5.88
N TYR A 390 -11.82 14.63 6.24
CA TYR A 390 -12.01 15.78 5.35
C TYR A 390 -10.72 16.61 5.31
N THR A 391 -10.47 17.30 4.20
CA THR A 391 -9.29 18.18 4.10
C THR A 391 -9.49 19.47 4.90
N ARG A 392 -8.40 19.99 5.48
CA ARG A 392 -8.42 21.21 6.33
C ARG A 392 -8.88 22.47 5.58
N ASP A 393 -8.54 22.53 4.30
CA ASP A 393 -8.81 23.63 3.38
C ASP A 393 -10.06 23.40 2.52
N GLY A 394 -10.70 22.23 2.65
CA GLY A 394 -11.87 21.85 1.88
C GLY A 394 -13.15 22.55 2.33
N SER A 395 -14.17 22.55 1.47
CA SER A 395 -15.50 23.11 1.79
C SER A 395 -16.20 22.38 2.94
N SER A 396 -15.84 21.12 3.18
CA SER A 396 -16.35 20.27 4.27
C SER A 396 -15.41 20.23 5.49
N SER A 397 -14.40 21.10 5.57
CA SER A 397 -13.42 21.15 6.66
C SER A 397 -14.05 21.31 8.05
N HIS A 398 -15.19 21.99 8.13
CA HIS A 398 -15.96 22.16 9.37
C HIS A 398 -16.52 20.83 9.93
N LEU A 399 -16.49 19.74 9.15
CA LEU A 399 -16.93 18.40 9.57
C LEU A 399 -15.80 17.53 10.12
N ILE A 400 -14.53 17.97 10.05
CA ILE A 400 -13.38 17.22 10.53
C ILE A 400 -13.53 16.90 12.01
N LEU A 401 -13.32 15.63 12.36
CA LEU A 401 -12.97 15.24 13.73
C LEU A 401 -11.46 15.11 13.83
N TRP A 402 -10.84 15.85 14.74
CA TRP A 402 -9.41 15.78 14.95
C TRP A 402 -9.03 14.53 15.75
N ALA A 403 -8.18 13.69 15.18
CA ALA A 403 -7.58 12.58 15.90
C ALA A 403 -6.76 13.11 17.08
N ARG A 404 -6.81 12.45 18.25
CA ARG A 404 -5.97 12.80 19.40
C ARG A 404 -4.51 12.36 19.26
N GLY A 405 -4.18 11.74 18.12
CA GLY A 405 -2.85 11.34 17.67
C GLY A 405 -2.98 10.24 16.62
N PRO A 406 -2.39 10.38 15.42
CA PRO A 406 -2.62 9.49 14.27
C PRO A 406 -2.20 8.02 14.45
N TRP A 407 -1.53 7.68 15.56
CA TRP A 407 -1.18 6.29 15.92
C TRP A 407 -1.83 5.80 17.22
N LYS A 408 -2.42 6.69 18.04
CA LYS A 408 -3.09 6.28 19.29
C LYS A 408 -4.49 5.77 19.02
N ASP A 409 -5.14 6.32 18.00
CA ASP A 409 -6.51 5.99 17.62
C ASP A 409 -6.58 5.70 16.11
N SER A 410 -7.21 4.59 15.73
CA SER A 410 -7.59 4.31 14.34
C SER A 410 -9.11 4.29 14.27
N GLU A 411 -9.68 5.13 13.42
CA GLU A 411 -11.12 5.18 13.18
C GLU A 411 -11.41 4.85 11.72
N ASN A 412 -12.62 4.37 11.42
CA ASN A 412 -13.02 4.19 10.03
C ASN A 412 -13.17 5.54 9.32
N VAL A 413 -13.83 6.49 9.99
CA VAL A 413 -14.09 7.85 9.49
C VAL A 413 -13.98 8.89 10.62
N TRP A 414 -13.07 9.84 10.46
CA TRP A 414 -12.85 10.98 11.33
C TRP A 414 -13.81 12.13 10.99
N SER A 415 -15.04 12.06 11.51
CA SER A 415 -16.10 13.03 11.21
C SER A 415 -16.93 13.43 12.42
N THR A 416 -17.27 14.72 12.52
CA THR A 416 -18.29 15.24 13.44
C THR A 416 -19.71 15.15 12.84
N HIS A 417 -19.83 14.84 11.54
CA HIS A 417 -21.08 14.68 10.84
C HIS A 417 -21.69 13.29 11.11
N ARG A 418 -22.59 13.22 12.09
CA ARG A 418 -23.24 11.97 12.53
C ARG A 418 -23.76 11.06 11.40
N PRO A 419 -24.35 11.58 10.30
CA PRO A 419 -24.79 10.75 9.19
C PRO A 419 -23.69 9.87 8.57
N ASP A 420 -22.43 10.32 8.57
CA ASP A 420 -21.30 9.55 8.01
C ASP A 420 -21.15 8.20 8.73
N GLN A 421 -21.16 8.21 10.06
CA GLN A 421 -21.06 6.99 10.86
C GLN A 421 -22.29 6.09 10.67
N SER A 422 -23.49 6.67 10.72
CA SER A 422 -24.73 5.87 10.60
C SER A 422 -24.90 5.22 9.22
N SER A 423 -24.49 5.91 8.16
CA SER A 423 -24.54 5.38 6.79
C SER A 423 -23.49 4.30 6.55
N LEU A 424 -22.29 4.44 7.15
CA LEU A 424 -21.27 3.42 7.12
C LEU A 424 -21.71 2.14 7.85
N VAL A 425 -22.25 2.27 9.06
CA VAL A 425 -22.79 1.14 9.83
C VAL A 425 -23.87 0.41 9.03
N GLY A 426 -24.87 1.14 8.51
CA GLY A 426 -25.93 0.53 7.71
C GLY A 426 -25.42 -0.13 6.42
N LEU A 427 -24.36 0.42 5.80
CA LEU A 427 -23.71 -0.21 4.65
C LEU A 427 -23.05 -1.54 5.04
N VAL A 428 -22.27 -1.57 6.13
CA VAL A 428 -21.55 -2.78 6.54
C VAL A 428 -22.49 -3.86 7.06
N GLU A 429 -23.51 -3.52 7.85
CA GLU A 429 -24.57 -4.47 8.24
C GLU A 429 -25.24 -5.09 7.01
N GLY A 430 -25.63 -4.26 6.03
CA GLY A 430 -26.21 -4.76 4.79
C GLY A 430 -25.28 -5.66 3.97
N ILE A 431 -23.96 -5.48 4.05
CA ILE A 431 -22.98 -6.39 3.44
C ILE A 431 -22.87 -7.69 4.24
N ILE A 432 -22.77 -7.62 5.56
CA ILE A 432 -22.68 -8.79 6.46
C ILE A 432 -23.91 -9.69 6.31
N ASP A 433 -25.10 -9.10 6.21
CA ASP A 433 -26.35 -9.83 5.96
C ASP A 433 -26.30 -10.60 4.63
N LYS A 434 -25.72 -10.03 3.57
CA LYS A 434 -25.51 -10.73 2.29
C LYS A 434 -24.56 -11.92 2.43
N TRP A 435 -23.61 -11.85 3.35
CA TRP A 435 -22.69 -12.94 3.68
C TRP A 435 -23.33 -13.98 4.62
N GLY A 436 -24.52 -13.72 5.15
CA GLY A 436 -25.24 -14.61 6.05
C GLY A 436 -24.68 -14.60 7.48
N GLY A 437 -24.16 -13.46 7.94
CA GLY A 437 -23.70 -13.28 9.33
C GLY A 437 -22.24 -12.86 9.45
N ARG A 438 -21.87 -12.30 10.62
CA ARG A 438 -20.52 -11.76 10.90
C ARG A 438 -19.43 -12.82 10.80
N GLU A 439 -19.75 -14.07 11.14
CA GLU A 439 -18.85 -15.22 11.09
C GLU A 439 -18.49 -15.64 9.66
N ASN A 440 -19.34 -15.31 8.69
CA ASN A 440 -19.13 -15.58 7.27
C ASN A 440 -18.51 -14.39 6.54
N TYR A 441 -18.58 -13.19 7.14
CA TYR A 441 -17.99 -11.98 6.58
C TYR A 441 -16.46 -12.05 6.63
N PRO A 442 -15.76 -11.78 5.51
CA PRO A 442 -14.30 -11.82 5.44
C PRO A 442 -13.68 -10.59 6.11
N SER A 443 -13.66 -10.63 7.45
CA SER A 443 -13.17 -9.59 8.33
C SER A 443 -11.65 -9.42 8.31
N LEU A 444 -11.17 -8.18 8.35
CA LEU A 444 -9.85 -7.84 8.90
C LEU A 444 -9.93 -7.14 10.27
N ASP A 445 -11.10 -7.25 10.90
CA ASP A 445 -11.47 -6.74 12.22
C ASP A 445 -11.57 -5.21 12.32
N MET A 446 -10.90 -4.46 11.43
CA MET A 446 -10.95 -2.99 11.42
C MET A 446 -12.28 -2.40 10.94
N GLU A 447 -12.95 -3.03 9.99
CA GLU A 447 -14.24 -2.55 9.47
C GLU A 447 -15.43 -2.98 10.34
N GLN A 448 -15.24 -3.95 11.23
CA GLN A 448 -16.28 -4.38 12.18
C GLN A 448 -16.16 -3.70 13.55
N SER A 449 -15.06 -3.01 13.84
CA SER A 449 -14.82 -2.34 15.13
C SER A 449 -15.90 -1.31 15.47
N MET A 450 -16.51 -0.72 14.45
CA MET A 450 -17.59 0.27 14.57
C MET A 450 -18.97 -0.32 14.82
N LEU A 451 -19.16 -1.63 14.58
CA LEU A 451 -20.42 -2.28 14.87
C LEU A 451 -20.53 -2.48 16.37
N PRO A 452 -21.71 -2.29 16.99
CA PRO A 452 -21.90 -2.65 18.38
C PRO A 452 -21.46 -4.10 18.55
N SER A 453 -20.64 -4.36 19.58
CA SER A 453 -20.38 -5.74 19.98
C SER A 453 -21.74 -6.36 20.24
N GLU A 454 -22.05 -7.46 19.56
CA GLU A 454 -23.24 -8.22 19.92
C GLU A 454 -22.97 -8.70 21.35
N SER A 455 -23.53 -7.99 22.32
CA SER A 455 -23.61 -8.50 23.67
C SER A 455 -24.29 -9.83 23.52
N THR A 456 -23.55 -10.86 23.90
CA THR A 456 -24.01 -12.25 23.97
C THR A 456 -25.02 -12.36 25.12
N ASP A 457 -26.10 -11.59 25.03
CA ASP A 457 -27.27 -11.62 25.92
C ASP A 457 -28.25 -12.74 25.50
N SER A 458 -27.79 -13.66 24.65
CA SER A 458 -28.42 -14.96 24.42
C SER A 458 -27.89 -16.01 25.43
N SER A 459 -27.76 -15.63 26.70
CA SER A 459 -27.88 -16.62 27.77
C SER A 459 -29.36 -16.81 28.05
N GLU A 460 -29.94 -17.76 27.32
CA GLU A 460 -31.25 -18.34 27.61
C GLU A 460 -31.36 -18.67 29.11
N ASP A 461 -32.46 -18.18 29.69
CA ASP A 461 -33.17 -18.71 30.86
C ASP A 461 -32.57 -19.99 31.47
N SER A 462 -31.79 -19.81 32.53
CA SER A 462 -31.75 -20.78 33.62
C SER A 462 -32.43 -20.15 34.82
N GLU A 463 -33.74 -20.34 34.87
CA GLU A 463 -34.53 -20.29 36.10
C GLU A 463 -33.92 -21.30 37.10
N ASP A 464 -33.15 -20.83 38.08
CA ASP A 464 -33.05 -21.40 39.43
C ASP A 464 -31.87 -20.75 40.18
N SER A 465 -32.15 -19.88 41.15
CA SER A 465 -31.94 -20.19 42.58
C SER A 465 -32.23 -18.95 43.42
N GLU A 466 -33.26 -19.09 44.25
CA GLU A 466 -33.56 -18.23 45.39
C GLU A 466 -32.45 -18.30 46.46
N ASP A 467 -32.46 -17.30 47.33
CA ASP A 467 -31.75 -17.20 48.61
C ASP A 467 -30.24 -16.92 48.59
N SER A 468 -29.89 -15.69 49.01
CA SER A 468 -29.14 -15.49 50.25
C SER A 468 -29.13 -14.00 50.62
N GLU A 469 -29.76 -13.71 51.75
CA GLU A 469 -29.76 -12.42 52.43
C GLU A 469 -28.41 -12.12 53.13
N GLU A 470 -28.24 -10.83 53.42
CA GLU A 470 -27.50 -10.26 54.56
C GLU A 470 -25.99 -10.49 54.67
N SER A 471 -25.23 -9.40 54.51
CA SER A 471 -24.26 -9.01 55.53
C SER A 471 -24.01 -7.50 55.48
N GLU A 472 -24.38 -6.85 56.57
CA GLU A 472 -24.17 -5.46 56.94
C GLU A 472 -22.68 -5.11 57.16
N ASP A 473 -22.42 -3.81 57.13
CA ASP A 473 -21.42 -3.04 57.88
C ASP A 473 -19.92 -3.33 57.71
N SER A 474 -19.21 -2.30 57.25
CA SER A 474 -18.00 -1.83 57.94
C SER A 474 -17.73 -0.36 57.63
N ASP A 475 -17.64 0.40 58.73
CA ASP A 475 -17.47 1.83 58.89
C ASP A 475 -16.15 2.43 58.33
N ASP A 476 -16.27 3.73 58.04
CA ASP A 476 -15.34 4.86 58.28
C ASP A 476 -13.82 4.64 58.31
N SER A 477 -13.12 5.45 57.51
CA SER A 477 -11.82 6.02 57.90
C SER A 477 -11.61 7.39 57.21
N ASP A 478 -11.85 8.42 58.02
CA ASP A 478 -11.25 9.76 58.11
C ASP A 478 -10.13 10.23 57.14
N ASP A 479 -10.30 11.50 56.76
CA ASP A 479 -9.35 12.63 56.72
C ASP A 479 -7.93 12.45 56.15
N SER A 480 -7.63 13.28 55.16
CA SER A 480 -6.34 13.98 55.06
C SER A 480 -6.50 15.30 54.31
N GLU A 481 -6.08 16.34 54.99
CA GLU A 481 -6.19 17.76 54.72
C GLU A 481 -5.30 18.26 53.56
N ASP A 482 -5.73 19.40 53.01
CA ASP A 482 -4.96 20.59 52.61
C ASP A 482 -3.56 20.44 52.01
N SER A 483 -3.42 21.03 50.82
CA SER A 483 -2.19 21.74 50.41
C SER A 483 -2.58 22.93 49.55
N GLU A 484 -2.79 24.07 50.21
CA GLU A 484 -2.72 25.40 49.60
C GLU A 484 -1.26 25.81 49.33
N ASN A 485 -1.13 26.79 48.43
CA ASN A 485 -0.01 27.73 48.22
C ASN A 485 1.19 27.37 47.33
N SER A 486 1.25 28.10 46.21
CA SER A 486 2.34 29.04 45.85
C SER A 486 1.88 29.76 44.56
N GLU A 487 1.28 30.96 44.63
CA GLU A 487 1.90 32.30 44.62
C GLU A 487 2.97 32.51 43.52
N ASP A 488 2.59 33.42 42.61
CA ASP A 488 3.35 34.49 41.95
C ASP A 488 4.68 34.23 41.24
N SER A 489 4.70 34.60 39.95
CA SER A 489 5.85 35.22 39.31
C SER A 489 5.34 36.20 38.26
N GLU A 490 5.36 37.47 38.65
CA GLU A 490 5.24 38.64 37.77
C GLU A 490 6.49 38.81 36.90
N ASP A 491 6.29 39.60 35.84
CA ASP A 491 7.26 40.44 35.12
C ASP A 491 8.41 39.80 34.32
N SER A 492 8.32 40.02 33.00
CA SER A 492 9.47 40.51 32.22
C SER A 492 8.96 41.44 31.12
N GLU A 493 9.14 42.74 31.35
CA GLU A 493 9.00 43.82 30.39
C GLU A 493 10.09 43.76 29.30
N ASP A 494 9.74 44.34 28.15
CA ASP A 494 10.54 45.09 27.19
C ASP A 494 11.84 44.52 26.60
N SER A 495 11.83 44.43 25.27
CA SER A 495 12.96 44.90 24.48
C SER A 495 12.47 45.50 23.16
N ASP A 496 12.66 46.82 23.08
CA ASP A 496 12.50 47.70 21.94
C ASP A 496 13.39 47.36 20.73
N ASP A 497 12.95 47.91 19.59
CA ASP A 497 13.71 48.45 18.47
C ASP A 497 14.67 47.58 17.64
N SER A 498 14.32 47.47 16.36
CA SER A 498 15.30 47.65 15.27
C SER A 498 14.58 48.24 14.05
N GLU A 499 14.88 49.50 13.79
CA GLU A 499 14.50 50.29 12.63
C GLU A 499 15.15 49.79 11.32
N ASP A 500 14.52 50.18 10.22
CA ASP A 500 15.08 50.56 8.92
C ASP A 500 15.94 49.59 8.10
N SER A 501 15.43 49.30 6.90
CA SER A 501 16.23 49.24 5.68
C SER A 501 15.38 49.67 4.49
N GLU A 502 15.45 50.98 4.18
CA GLU A 502 15.01 51.55 2.92
C GLU A 502 15.85 51.05 1.73
N ASP A 503 15.24 51.19 0.55
CA ASP A 503 15.85 51.43 -0.76
C ASP A 503 16.66 50.34 -1.47
N SER A 504 16.11 49.94 -2.63
CA SER A 504 16.87 49.86 -3.88
C SER A 504 15.90 49.94 -5.08
N GLU A 505 15.67 51.17 -5.56
CA GLU A 505 15.19 51.40 -6.92
C GLU A 505 16.29 51.14 -7.98
N ASN A 506 15.81 50.78 -9.18
CA ASN A 506 16.38 51.05 -10.51
C ASN A 506 17.54 50.22 -11.07
N SER A 507 17.27 49.49 -12.15
CA SER A 507 17.78 49.80 -13.51
C SER A 507 17.18 48.81 -14.54
N LYS A 508 16.37 49.29 -15.49
CA LYS A 508 16.69 49.62 -16.90
C LYS A 508 16.84 48.43 -17.86
N ASP A 509 15.88 48.37 -18.79
CA ASP A 509 15.99 48.18 -20.23
C ASP A 509 17.22 47.46 -20.81
N SER A 510 16.94 46.43 -21.60
CA SER A 510 17.63 46.21 -22.87
C SER A 510 16.68 45.50 -23.84
N GLU A 511 16.31 46.23 -24.90
CA GLU A 511 15.67 45.75 -26.11
C GLU A 511 16.59 44.84 -26.94
N ASP A 512 15.94 44.04 -27.79
CA ASP A 512 16.35 43.57 -29.13
C ASP A 512 17.71 42.88 -29.37
N SER A 513 17.63 41.66 -29.91
CA SER A 513 18.38 41.24 -31.10
C SER A 513 17.74 39.98 -31.73
N GLU A 514 17.20 40.18 -32.94
CA GLU A 514 17.01 39.29 -34.12
C GLU A 514 16.49 37.85 -33.98
#